data_AF-A0A7L1HRW4-F1
#
_entry.id   AF-A0A7L1HRW4-F1
#
_cell.length_a   1.000
_cell.length_b   1.000
_cell.length_c   1.000
_cell.angle_alpha   90.00
_cell.angle_beta   90.00
_cell.angle_gamma   90.00
#
_symmetry.space_group_name_H-M   'P 1'
#
loop_
_entity.id
_entity.type
_entity.pdbx_description
1 polymer ?
#
loop_
_entity_poly.entity_id
_entity_poly.type
_entity_poly.pdbx_seq_one_letter_code
_entity_poly.pdbx_strand_id
1 'polypeptide(L)'
;ILIVTLRLALPNVIRFCCCVAVIYLGYCFCGWIVLGPYHVKFRSLSMVSECLFSLVNGDDMFVTFAEVQPSNPLVWLFSQVYLYSFIGLFTLMVLSLFIALITGSYETIKHQCEGDPPVSELQAFIAQCQDSPKSGKFRSDTPSSCSLFCCCER
;
A
#
# COMPACT_ATOMS: atom_id res chain seq x y z
N ILE A 1 -2.23 -15.51 5.82
CA ILE A 1 -2.82 -14.33 6.51
C ILE A 1 -2.17 -13.04 6.00
N LEU A 2 -0.87 -12.80 6.18
CA LEU A 2 -0.16 -11.59 5.71
C LEU A 2 -0.33 -11.26 4.21
N ILE A 3 -0.28 -12.27 3.33
CA ILE A 3 -0.42 -12.09 1.87
C ILE A 3 -1.85 -11.69 1.46
N VAL A 4 -2.86 -12.18 2.18
CA VAL A 4 -4.28 -11.87 1.91
C VAL A 4 -4.61 -10.45 2.38
N THR A 5 -4.11 -10.05 3.56
CA THR A 5 -4.21 -8.67 4.03
C THR A 5 -3.45 -7.69 3.15
N LEU A 6 -2.26 -8.06 2.64
CA LEU A 6 -1.52 -7.26 1.65
C LEU A 6 -2.34 -7.08 0.36
N ARG A 7 -2.99 -8.15 -0.14
CA ARG A 7 -3.82 -8.07 -1.35
C ARG A 7 -5.04 -7.18 -1.21
N LEU A 8 -5.67 -7.17 -0.03
CA LEU A 8 -6.81 -6.30 0.26
C LEU A 8 -6.38 -4.84 0.45
N ALA A 9 -5.20 -4.60 1.00
CA ALA A 9 -4.63 -3.27 1.19
C ALA A 9 -4.00 -2.67 -0.08
N LEU A 10 -3.56 -3.50 -1.02
CA LEU A 10 -2.87 -3.12 -2.26
C LEU A 10 -3.52 -1.95 -3.03
N PRO A 11 -4.83 -1.92 -3.33
CA PRO A 11 -5.42 -0.82 -4.10
C PRO A 11 -5.33 0.54 -3.38
N ASN A 12 -5.45 0.55 -2.05
CA ASN A 12 -5.32 1.78 -1.26
C ASN A 12 -3.86 2.23 -1.17
N VAL A 13 -2.93 1.28 -1.00
CA VAL A 13 -1.48 1.54 -0.98
C VAL A 13 -1.01 2.10 -2.33
N ILE A 14 -1.47 1.56 -3.46
CA ILE A 14 -1.07 2.02 -4.79
C ILE A 14 -1.46 3.49 -4.99
N ARG A 15 -2.69 3.90 -4.64
CA ARG A 15 -3.13 5.30 -4.75
C ARG A 15 -2.26 6.24 -3.92
N PHE A 16 -1.95 5.84 -2.69
CA PHE A 16 -1.06 6.62 -1.82
C PHE A 16 0.36 6.69 -2.38
N CYS A 17 0.88 5.56 -2.87
CA CYS A 17 2.19 5.45 -3.50
C CYS A 17 2.30 6.36 -4.74
N CYS A 18 1.24 6.45 -5.56
CA CYS A 18 1.20 7.39 -6.68
C CYS A 18 1.34 8.85 -6.22
N CYS A 19 0.63 9.26 -5.16
CA CYS A 19 0.77 10.61 -4.60
C CYS A 19 2.19 10.88 -4.09
N VAL A 20 2.76 9.92 -3.37
CA VAL A 20 4.13 9.99 -2.85
C VAL A 20 5.13 10.10 -4.01
N ALA A 21 4.94 9.34 -5.09
CA ALA A 21 5.81 9.40 -6.26
C ALA A 21 5.80 10.77 -6.95
N VAL A 22 4.64 11.43 -7.05
CA VAL A 22 4.55 12.79 -7.62
C VAL A 22 5.33 13.79 -6.77
N ILE A 23 5.17 13.74 -5.45
CA ILE A 23 5.92 14.60 -4.52
C ILE A 23 7.41 14.31 -4.61
N TYR A 24 7.80 13.04 -4.63
CA TYR A 24 9.19 12.61 -4.78
C TYR A 24 9.85 13.19 -6.03
N LEU A 25 9.19 13.06 -7.18
CA LEU A 25 9.69 13.61 -8.45
C LEU A 25 9.83 15.13 -8.38
N GLY A 26 8.87 15.83 -7.77
CA GLY A 26 8.94 17.28 -7.55
C GLY A 26 10.19 17.69 -6.75
N TYR A 27 10.49 16.97 -5.67
CA TYR A 27 11.72 17.16 -4.90
C TYR A 27 12.95 16.83 -5.75
N CYS A 28 12.99 15.71 -6.46
CA CYS A 28 14.11 15.37 -7.37
C CYS A 28 14.41 16.50 -8.38
N PHE A 29 13.39 17.07 -9.03
CA PHE A 29 13.56 18.18 -9.98
C PHE A 29 14.03 19.46 -9.28
N CYS A 30 13.43 19.80 -8.14
CA CYS A 30 13.80 20.98 -7.35
C CYS A 30 15.26 20.89 -6.87
N GLY A 31 15.66 19.76 -6.29
CA GLY A 31 17.03 19.51 -5.86
C GLY A 31 18.02 19.54 -7.03
N TRP A 32 17.67 18.93 -8.16
CA TRP A 32 18.53 18.92 -9.34
C TRP A 32 18.76 20.31 -9.92
N ILE A 33 17.72 21.13 -10.06
CA ILE A 33 17.82 22.47 -10.66
C ILE A 33 18.52 23.45 -9.72
N VAL A 34 18.18 23.44 -8.44
CA VAL A 34 18.67 24.45 -7.48
C VAL A 34 20.04 24.09 -6.91
N LEU A 35 20.28 22.82 -6.59
CA LEU A 35 21.56 22.37 -5.99
C LEU A 35 22.54 21.81 -7.03
N GLY A 36 22.10 21.49 -8.24
CA GLY A 36 22.96 20.97 -9.31
C GLY A 36 24.20 21.80 -9.67
N PRO A 37 24.15 23.14 -9.72
CA PRO A 37 25.35 23.94 -9.98
C PRO A 37 26.29 24.06 -8.78
N TYR A 38 25.84 23.71 -7.57
CA TYR A 38 26.59 23.89 -6.32
C TYR A 38 27.10 22.57 -5.71
N HIS A 39 26.54 21.42 -6.09
CA HIS A 39 26.88 20.13 -5.50
C HIS A 39 27.11 19.04 -6.55
N VAL A 40 28.20 18.29 -6.38
CA VAL A 40 28.55 17.15 -7.25
C VAL A 40 27.52 16.01 -7.20
N LYS A 41 26.82 15.83 -6.08
CA LYS A 41 25.76 14.80 -5.90
C LYS A 41 24.42 15.17 -6.56
N PHE A 42 24.24 16.42 -6.99
CA PHE A 42 23.02 16.89 -7.64
C PHE A 42 23.23 17.16 -9.13
N ARG A 43 24.27 16.59 -9.74
CA ARG A 43 24.61 16.82 -11.15
C ARG A 43 23.67 16.09 -12.12
N SER A 44 23.16 14.93 -11.71
CA SER A 44 22.21 14.13 -12.49
C SER A 44 20.99 13.78 -11.63
N LEU A 45 19.81 13.70 -12.24
CA LEU A 45 18.58 13.27 -11.57
C LEU A 45 18.73 11.91 -10.86
N SER A 46 19.52 11.00 -11.43
CA SER A 46 19.80 9.69 -10.84
C SER A 46 20.51 9.80 -9.48
N MET A 47 21.58 10.60 -9.39
CA MET A 47 22.27 10.80 -8.10
C MET A 47 21.40 11.52 -7.07
N VAL A 48 20.56 12.47 -7.51
CA VAL A 48 19.58 13.14 -6.63
C VAL A 48 18.60 12.10 -6.06
N SER A 49 18.10 11.20 -6.91
CA SER A 49 17.20 10.15 -6.48
C SER A 49 17.87 9.13 -5.54
N GLU A 50 19.13 8.77 -5.77
CA GLU A 50 19.87 7.88 -4.86
C GLU A 50 20.07 8.55 -3.48
N CYS A 51 20.40 9.85 -3.47
CA CYS A 51 20.57 10.62 -2.25
C CYS A 51 19.25 10.79 -1.47
N LEU A 52 18.15 11.14 -2.16
CA LEU A 52 16.85 11.26 -1.50
C LEU A 52 16.35 9.90 -1.00
N PHE A 53 16.62 8.82 -1.73
CA PHE A 53 16.28 7.47 -1.28
C PHE A 53 17.09 7.04 -0.05
N SER A 54 18.40 7.30 -0.01
CA SER A 54 19.22 7.01 1.18
C SER A 54 18.79 7.84 2.39
N LEU A 55 18.37 9.10 2.18
CA LEU A 55 17.80 9.96 3.21
C LEU A 55 16.47 9.44 3.78
N VAL A 56 15.57 8.94 2.93
CA VAL A 56 14.32 8.31 3.40
C VAL A 56 14.60 7.07 4.26
N ASN A 57 15.66 6.31 3.93
CA ASN A 57 16.08 5.15 4.72
C ASN A 57 16.93 5.51 5.96
N GLY A 58 17.31 6.79 6.12
CA GLY A 58 18.06 7.28 7.28
C GLY A 58 19.57 7.08 7.24
N ASP A 59 20.16 6.79 6.08
CA ASP A 59 21.58 6.41 5.95
C ASP A 59 22.53 7.62 5.94
N ASP A 60 22.13 8.73 5.30
CA ASP A 60 23.07 9.82 4.94
C ASP A 60 22.63 11.22 5.41
N MET A 61 21.87 11.29 6.51
CA MET A 61 21.24 12.54 6.97
C MET A 61 22.25 13.62 7.38
N PHE A 62 23.40 13.28 7.98
CA PHE A 62 24.36 14.27 8.49
C PHE A 62 25.43 14.68 7.47
N VAL A 63 25.84 13.76 6.60
CA VAL A 63 26.92 13.98 5.61
C VAL A 63 26.49 15.00 4.56
N THR A 64 25.22 15.01 4.16
CA THR A 64 24.67 16.05 3.26
C THR A 64 24.66 17.43 3.90
N PHE A 65 24.47 17.57 5.22
CA PHE A 65 24.52 18.88 5.89
C PHE A 65 25.94 19.41 6.09
N ALA A 66 26.92 18.53 6.27
CA ALA A 66 28.31 18.91 6.52
C ALA A 66 29.07 19.32 5.24
N GLU A 67 28.63 18.81 4.09
CA GLU A 67 29.32 19.02 2.81
C GLU A 67 28.82 20.25 2.02
N VAL A 68 27.71 20.87 2.46
CA VAL A 68 27.22 22.13 1.88
C VAL A 68 28.19 23.25 2.23
N GLN A 69 29.04 23.56 1.25
CA GLN A 69 30.07 24.57 1.35
C GLN A 69 29.49 25.94 1.77
N PRO A 70 30.08 26.64 2.75
CA PRO A 70 29.54 27.88 3.32
C PRO A 70 29.69 29.11 2.41
N SER A 71 29.93 28.93 1.10
CA SER A 71 30.23 30.02 0.17
C SER A 71 29.04 30.96 -0.02
N ASN A 72 27.81 30.47 0.11
CA ASN A 72 26.59 31.28 0.03
C ASN A 72 25.59 30.88 1.13
N PRO A 73 25.32 31.76 2.12
CA PRO A 73 24.42 31.44 3.23
C PRO A 73 22.97 31.19 2.77
N LEU A 74 22.54 31.77 1.64
CA LEU A 74 21.22 31.53 1.06
C LEU A 74 21.07 30.12 0.50
N VAL A 75 22.09 29.61 -0.20
CA VAL A 75 22.08 28.23 -0.74
C VAL A 75 22.14 27.23 0.41
N TRP A 76 22.93 27.53 1.44
CA TRP A 76 22.97 26.76 2.68
C TRP A 76 21.60 26.70 3.37
N LEU A 77 20.96 27.85 3.58
CA LEU A 77 19.63 27.89 4.21
C LEU A 77 18.57 27.17 3.37
N PHE A 78 18.59 27.35 2.05
CA PHE A 78 17.68 26.65 1.14
C PHE A 78 17.87 25.13 1.25
N SER A 79 19.12 24.65 1.25
CA SER A 79 19.42 23.21 1.37
C SER A 79 18.90 22.63 2.70
N GLN A 80 19.01 23.38 3.80
CA GLN A 80 18.53 22.98 5.12
C GLN A 80 17.01 22.83 5.13
N VAL A 81 16.29 23.86 4.68
CA VAL A 81 14.83 23.84 4.61
C VAL A 81 14.34 22.76 3.65
N TYR A 82 14.99 22.60 2.50
CA TYR A 82 14.68 21.58 1.51
C TYR A 82 14.78 20.17 2.11
N LEU A 83 15.91 19.83 2.76
CA LEU A 83 16.12 18.51 3.34
C LEU A 83 15.18 18.25 4.54
N TYR A 84 15.03 19.20 5.46
CA TYR A 84 14.12 19.04 6.61
C TYR A 84 12.66 18.93 6.19
N SER A 85 12.23 19.73 5.22
CA SER A 85 10.87 19.62 4.68
C SER A 85 10.66 18.27 3.99
N PHE A 86 11.64 17.79 3.22
CA PHE A 86 11.58 16.49 2.56
C PHE A 86 11.45 15.35 3.57
N ILE A 87 12.37 15.25 4.53
CA ILE A 87 12.39 14.22 5.57
C ILE A 87 11.09 14.26 6.39
N GLY A 88 10.68 15.45 6.82
CA GLY A 88 9.46 15.64 7.63
C GLY A 88 8.21 15.21 6.87
N LEU A 89 8.01 15.70 5.64
CA LEU A 89 6.87 15.31 4.80
C LEU A 89 6.86 13.81 4.53
N PHE A 90 7.98 13.23 4.08
CA PHE A 90 8.04 11.80 3.76
C PHE A 90 7.78 10.91 4.97
N THR A 91 8.35 11.26 6.13
CA THR A 91 8.10 10.54 7.37
C THR A 91 6.62 10.62 7.78
N LEU A 92 6.00 11.80 7.69
CA LEU A 92 4.57 11.98 7.98
C LEU A 92 3.67 11.23 7.00
N MET A 93 4.03 11.18 5.71
CA MET A 93 3.30 10.41 4.72
C MET A 93 3.38 8.91 4.99
N VAL A 94 4.58 8.38 5.28
CA VAL A 94 4.77 6.97 5.63
C VAL A 94 4.00 6.62 6.91
N LEU A 95 4.07 7.46 7.95
CA LEU A 95 3.29 7.28 9.18
C LEU A 95 1.78 7.29 8.91
N SER A 96 1.30 8.23 8.09
CA SER A 96 -0.11 8.32 7.69
C SER A 96 -0.57 7.07 6.95
N LEU A 97 0.27 6.50 6.08
CA LEU A 97 0.00 5.24 5.40
C LEU A 97 -0.12 4.08 6.39
N PHE A 98 0.81 3.96 7.34
CA PHE A 98 0.75 2.93 8.37
C PHE A 98 -0.52 3.03 9.22
N ILE A 99 -0.90 4.25 9.63
CA ILE A 99 -2.14 4.47 10.38
C ILE A 99 -3.35 4.07 9.54
N ALA A 100 -3.43 4.51 8.27
CA ALA A 100 -4.55 4.16 7.39
C ALA A 100 -4.67 2.64 7.15
N LEU A 101 -3.54 1.93 7.05
CA LEU A 101 -3.52 0.47 6.91
C LEU A 101 -4.01 -0.24 8.17
N ILE A 102 -3.56 0.20 9.34
CA ILE A 102 -3.99 -0.35 10.63
C ILE A 102 -5.48 -0.09 10.83
N THR A 103 -5.94 1.15 10.64
CA THR A 103 -7.36 1.53 10.76
C THR A 103 -8.23 0.75 9.78
N GLY A 104 -7.82 0.63 8.50
CA GLY A 104 -8.58 -0.12 7.51
C GLY A 104 -8.68 -1.61 7.83
N SER A 105 -7.62 -2.20 8.38
CA SER A 105 -7.63 -3.60 8.84
C SER A 105 -8.50 -3.78 10.08
N TYR A 106 -8.45 -2.82 11.02
CA TYR A 106 -9.24 -2.82 12.24
C TYR A 106 -10.75 -2.75 11.94
N GLU A 107 -11.18 -1.81 11.09
CA GLU A 107 -12.59 -1.68 10.68
C GLU A 107 -13.10 -2.94 9.97
N THR A 108 -12.27 -3.58 9.14
CA THR A 108 -12.63 -4.84 8.47
C THR A 108 -12.90 -5.96 9.47
N ILE A 109 -12.05 -6.10 10.50
CA ILE A 109 -12.20 -7.12 11.55
C ILE A 109 -13.42 -6.81 12.43
N LYS A 110 -13.60 -5.53 12.81
CA LYS A 110 -14.74 -5.08 13.61
C LYS A 110 -16.07 -5.38 12.91
N HIS A 111 -16.17 -5.12 11.60
CA HIS A 111 -17.36 -5.45 10.80
C HIS A 111 -17.66 -6.95 10.76
N GLN A 112 -16.65 -7.83 10.82
CA GLN A 112 -16.86 -9.28 10.89
C GLN A 112 -17.28 -9.78 12.29
N CYS A 113 -17.01 -9.00 13.35
CA CYS A 113 -17.39 -9.33 14.71
C CYS A 113 -18.75 -8.71 15.13
N GLU A 114 -19.10 -7.53 14.62
CA GLU A 114 -20.38 -6.84 14.92
C GLU A 114 -21.48 -7.09 13.88
N GLY A 115 -21.12 -7.44 12.64
CA GLY A 115 -22.07 -7.84 11.60
C GLY A 115 -22.08 -9.36 11.43
N ASP A 116 -23.27 -9.94 11.30
CA ASP A 116 -23.47 -11.33 10.85
C ASP A 116 -22.49 -11.63 9.69
N PRO A 117 -21.74 -12.76 9.73
CA PRO A 117 -20.61 -12.97 8.82
C PRO A 117 -21.09 -12.80 7.37
N PRO A 118 -20.33 -12.11 6.49
CA PRO A 118 -20.75 -11.95 5.10
C PRO A 118 -20.81 -13.35 4.48
N VAL A 119 -22.04 -13.84 4.33
CA VAL A 119 -22.31 -15.15 3.78
C VAL A 119 -21.85 -15.10 2.32
N SER A 120 -20.65 -15.63 2.07
CA SER A 120 -20.19 -15.88 0.71
C SER A 120 -21.26 -16.70 -0.01
N GLU A 121 -21.50 -16.48 -1.31
CA GLU A 121 -22.51 -17.26 -2.05
C GLU A 121 -22.33 -18.78 -1.87
N LEU A 122 -21.09 -19.23 -1.64
CA LEU A 122 -20.78 -20.60 -1.26
C LEU A 122 -21.40 -21.02 0.08
N GLN A 123 -21.34 -20.19 1.12
CA GLN A 123 -21.97 -20.47 2.42
C GLN A 123 -23.49 -20.37 2.35
N ALA A 124 -24.05 -19.50 1.51
CA ALA A 124 -25.48 -19.44 1.27
C ALA A 124 -25.95 -20.73 0.59
N PHE A 125 -25.18 -21.21 -0.38
CA PHE A 125 -25.41 -22.48 -1.07
C PHE A 125 -25.27 -23.69 -0.13
N ILE A 126 -24.25 -23.72 0.74
CA ILE A 126 -24.07 -24.78 1.76
C ILE A 126 -25.21 -24.76 2.78
N ALA A 127 -25.68 -23.59 3.22
CA ALA A 127 -26.80 -23.46 4.14
C ALA A 127 -28.15 -23.90 3.52
N GLN A 128 -28.28 -23.81 2.20
CA GLN A 128 -29.44 -24.29 1.45
C GLN A 128 -29.47 -25.82 1.32
N CYS A 129 -28.35 -26.50 1.55
CA CYS A 129 -28.28 -27.96 1.62
C CYS A 129 -28.68 -28.47 3.02
N GLN A 130 -29.98 -28.70 3.20
CA GLN A 130 -30.56 -29.36 4.37
C GLN A 130 -30.47 -30.90 4.28
N ASP A 131 -29.36 -31.45 3.79
CA ASP A 131 -29.19 -32.90 3.67
C ASP A 131 -28.56 -33.48 4.94
N SER A 132 -29.34 -34.30 5.65
CA SER A 132 -28.85 -35.01 6.84
C SER A 132 -27.66 -35.93 6.46
N PRO A 133 -26.65 -36.09 7.33
CA PRO A 133 -25.52 -37.00 7.10
C PRO A 133 -25.91 -38.50 7.02
N LYS A 134 -27.20 -38.83 7.07
CA LYS A 134 -27.77 -40.16 6.85
C LYS A 134 -28.49 -40.31 5.51
N SER A 135 -28.58 -39.25 4.70
CA SER A 135 -29.12 -39.34 3.34
C SER A 135 -28.08 -40.04 2.46
N GLY A 136 -28.25 -41.34 2.23
CA GLY A 136 -27.37 -42.19 1.43
C GLY A 136 -27.28 -41.83 -0.06
N LYS A 137 -27.50 -40.56 -0.43
CA LYS A 137 -27.47 -40.06 -1.82
C LYS A 137 -26.07 -39.92 -2.41
N PHE A 138 -25.02 -40.10 -1.60
CA PHE A 138 -23.63 -39.97 -2.04
C PHE A 138 -22.82 -41.26 -1.89
N ARG A 139 -23.45 -42.43 -2.08
CA ARG A 139 -22.72 -43.67 -2.35
C ARG A 139 -23.22 -44.33 -3.63
N SER A 140 -22.38 -44.15 -4.65
CA SER A 140 -22.05 -45.10 -5.71
C SER A 140 -23.02 -45.21 -6.91
N ASP A 141 -22.50 -44.70 -8.04
CA ASP A 141 -22.43 -45.35 -9.35
C ASP A 141 -23.53 -46.35 -9.72
N THR A 142 -24.56 -45.91 -10.44
CA THR A 142 -25.22 -46.72 -11.48
C THR A 142 -26.04 -45.83 -12.44
N PRO A 143 -25.96 -46.00 -13.77
CA PRO A 143 -26.66 -45.15 -14.72
C PRO A 143 -28.09 -45.66 -14.91
N SER A 144 -29.12 -44.90 -14.53
CA SER A 144 -30.46 -45.19 -15.05
C SER A 144 -31.45 -44.03 -14.93
N SER A 145 -31.96 -43.67 -16.12
CA SER A 145 -33.25 -43.09 -16.43
C SER A 145 -33.61 -41.70 -15.90
N CYS A 146 -33.58 -40.77 -16.84
CA CYS A 146 -34.37 -39.55 -16.89
C CYS A 146 -35.79 -39.76 -16.33
N SER A 147 -36.18 -38.94 -15.36
CA SER A 147 -37.57 -38.55 -15.17
C SER A 147 -37.62 -37.02 -15.22
N LEU A 148 -38.14 -36.54 -16.35
CA LEU A 148 -38.22 -35.16 -16.80
C LEU A 148 -39.28 -34.33 -16.03
N PHE A 149 -39.61 -34.72 -14.80
CA PHE A 149 -40.72 -34.15 -14.02
C PHE A 149 -40.32 -33.97 -12.56
N CYS A 150 -39.61 -32.87 -12.26
CA CYS A 150 -39.66 -32.16 -10.97
C CYS A 150 -38.81 -30.88 -11.10
N CYS A 151 -39.31 -29.90 -11.85
CA CYS A 151 -40.06 -28.74 -11.33
C CYS A 151 -39.16 -27.50 -11.20
N CYS A 152 -39.16 -26.71 -12.27
CA CYS A 152 -39.17 -25.26 -12.11
C CYS A 152 -40.52 -24.86 -11.48
N GLU A 153 -40.51 -24.09 -10.41
CA GLU A 153 -41.51 -23.03 -10.21
C GLU A 153 -40.82 -21.81 -9.59
N ARG A 154 -40.86 -20.72 -10.37
CA ARG A 154 -40.92 -19.29 -10.05
C ARG A 154 -40.16 -18.72 -8.85
#